data_AF-R1GQM4-F1
#
_entry.id   AF-R1GQM4-F1
#
_cell.length_a   1.000
_cell.length_b   1.000
_cell.length_c   1.000
_cell.angle_alpha   90.00
_cell.angle_beta   90.00
_cell.angle_gamma   90.00
#
_symmetry.space_group_name_H-M   'P 1'
#
loop_
_entity.id
_entity.type
_entity.pdbx_description
1 polymer ?
#
loop_
_entity_poly.entity_id
_entity_poly.type
_entity_poly.pdbx_seq_one_letter_code
_entity_poly.pdbx_strand_id
1 'polypeptide(L)'
;MSSKLQVIALISGGKDSLFSILHCLKNGHDVVALANLHPPPPDSGPPDAGDEGDDINSFMYQTVGHSIVPLYEQALKLPLYRQPILGAAVNTDKDYHHDARPQPPVSASASVSAAASSSAPRQVDAAAAKLTSASSAADDDSIARSAATNTSRGHDHGPGPGDDSGDAGGGGGDDETESLVPLLRRVLAAHPSANAVCTGAILSTYQRTRVESVCARLGLVPLGYLWQYPALPPYRDAQLLRDMAAVAQDARIVKVASGGLDAGFLWRNVAEDRVVLMLRRAAARFGGEGAVLGEGGEFETVAVDGPGCNKA
;
A
#
# COMPACT_ATOMS: atom_id res chain seq x y z
N MET A 1 -1.56 22.97 -16.95
CA MET A 1 -0.66 22.59 -15.83
C MET A 1 -1.54 22.00 -14.75
N SER A 2 -1.20 20.82 -14.21
CA SER A 2 -1.94 20.26 -13.06
C SER A 2 -1.84 21.23 -11.88
N SER A 3 -2.95 21.48 -11.17
CA SER A 3 -2.92 22.31 -9.98
C SER A 3 -2.08 21.63 -8.91
N LYS A 4 -1.25 22.43 -8.23
CA LYS A 4 -0.44 21.96 -7.13
C LYS A 4 -1.33 21.61 -5.94
N LEU A 5 -1.32 20.35 -5.52
CA LEU A 5 -2.06 19.87 -4.34
C LEU A 5 -1.23 20.01 -3.07
N GLN A 6 -1.92 20.10 -1.94
CA GLN A 6 -1.39 20.07 -0.58
C GLN A 6 -1.84 18.75 0.04
N VAL A 7 -0.90 17.81 0.16
CA VAL A 7 -1.17 16.38 0.32
C VAL A 7 -0.90 15.94 1.75
N ILE A 8 -1.84 15.18 2.31
CA ILE A 8 -1.65 14.40 3.52
C ILE A 8 -1.18 13.00 3.10
N ALA A 9 -0.01 12.56 3.57
CA ALA A 9 0.50 11.23 3.23
C ALA A 9 0.07 10.21 4.29
N LEU A 10 -0.71 9.20 3.88
CA LEU A 10 -0.98 8.04 4.73
C LEU A 10 0.26 7.14 4.75
N ILE A 11 0.88 7.01 5.92
CA ILE A 11 2.09 6.23 6.10
C ILE A 11 1.87 5.02 7.01
N SER A 12 2.48 3.91 6.63
CA SER A 12 2.45 2.67 7.43
C SER A 12 3.76 2.40 8.16
N GLY A 13 4.89 2.85 7.61
CA GLY A 13 6.18 2.25 7.99
C GLY A 13 6.93 1.69 6.79
N GLY A 14 6.19 1.05 5.90
CA GLY A 14 6.75 0.23 4.83
C GLY A 14 7.11 0.98 3.55
N LYS A 15 7.76 0.22 2.66
CA LYS A 15 8.30 0.70 1.38
C LYS A 15 7.30 1.50 0.54
N ASP A 16 6.04 1.08 0.49
CA ASP A 16 5.08 1.61 -0.49
C ASP A 16 4.55 2.96 -0.06
N SER A 17 4.22 3.09 1.22
CA SER A 17 3.67 4.33 1.75
C SER A 17 4.67 5.48 1.66
N LEU A 18 5.96 5.24 1.89
CA LEU A 18 7.03 6.23 1.71
C LEU A 18 7.34 6.48 0.23
N PHE A 19 7.30 5.46 -0.63
CA PHE A 19 7.49 5.66 -2.06
C PHE A 19 6.36 6.49 -2.69
N SER A 20 5.13 6.40 -2.16
CA SER A 20 3.99 7.22 -2.60
C SER A 20 4.23 8.73 -2.42
N ILE A 21 4.97 9.12 -1.37
CA ILE A 21 5.37 10.51 -1.12
C ILE A 21 6.25 11.03 -2.27
N LEU A 22 7.17 10.21 -2.77
CA LEU A 22 8.05 10.58 -3.88
C LEU A 22 7.26 10.83 -5.17
N HIS A 23 6.20 10.05 -5.40
CA HIS A 23 5.27 10.32 -6.50
C HIS A 23 4.54 11.64 -6.34
N CYS A 24 4.10 12.02 -5.12
CA CYS A 24 3.51 13.34 -4.88
C CYS A 24 4.49 14.47 -5.23
N LEU A 25 5.73 14.40 -4.71
CA LEU A 25 6.76 15.41 -4.94
C LEU A 25 7.09 15.55 -6.43
N LYS A 26 7.23 14.42 -7.13
CA LYS A 26 7.54 14.38 -8.55
C LYS A 26 6.43 14.96 -9.42
N ASN A 27 5.17 14.79 -9.03
CA ASN A 27 4.02 15.41 -9.71
C ASN A 27 3.83 16.89 -9.33
N GLY A 28 4.78 17.47 -8.59
CA GLY A 28 4.80 18.89 -8.24
C GLY A 28 3.91 19.26 -7.07
N HIS A 29 3.32 18.28 -6.37
CA HIS A 29 2.53 18.50 -5.16
C HIS A 29 3.44 18.75 -3.94
N ASP A 30 2.90 19.34 -2.89
CA ASP A 30 3.60 19.43 -1.59
C ASP A 30 2.93 18.47 -0.62
N VAL A 31 3.74 17.70 0.11
CA VAL A 31 3.25 16.93 1.26
C VAL A 31 3.34 17.82 2.48
N VAL A 32 2.22 18.00 3.18
CA VAL A 32 2.10 18.96 4.30
C VAL A 32 2.04 18.28 5.67
N ALA A 33 1.65 17.01 5.71
CA ALA A 33 1.51 16.24 6.93
C ALA A 33 1.62 14.74 6.65
N LEU A 34 2.06 13.99 7.66
CA LEU A 34 2.02 12.53 7.71
C LEU A 34 0.83 12.12 8.58
N ALA A 35 0.12 11.08 8.17
CA ALA A 35 -1.00 10.52 8.90
C ALA A 35 -0.85 9.00 9.01
N ASN A 36 -1.03 8.45 10.21
CA ASN A 36 -0.84 7.03 10.48
C ASN A 36 -1.93 6.51 11.42
N LEU A 37 -2.52 5.37 11.07
CA LEU A 37 -3.30 4.56 12.01
C LEU A 37 -2.38 3.53 12.68
N HIS A 38 -2.60 3.26 13.97
CA HIS A 38 -1.78 2.33 14.75
C HIS A 38 -2.64 1.47 15.68
N PRO A 39 -2.14 0.32 16.14
CA PRO A 39 -2.82 -0.47 17.17
C PRO A 39 -3.12 0.37 18.43
N PRO A 40 -4.27 0.18 19.07
CA PRO A 40 -4.57 0.81 20.34
C PRO A 40 -3.62 0.28 21.43
N PRO A 41 -3.37 1.03 22.52
CA PRO A 41 -2.49 0.58 23.59
C PRO A 41 -2.98 -0.74 24.21
N PRO A 42 -2.06 -1.61 24.69
CA PRO A 42 -2.41 -2.93 25.23
C PRO A 42 -3.44 -2.89 26.37
N ASP A 43 -3.52 -1.79 27.13
CA ASP A 43 -4.46 -1.62 28.24
C ASP A 43 -5.90 -1.25 27.82
N SER A 44 -6.22 -1.23 26.53
CA SER A 44 -7.53 -0.79 26.01
C SER A 44 -8.40 -1.89 25.40
N GLY A 45 -7.98 -3.16 25.48
CA GLY A 45 -8.76 -4.35 25.08
C GLY A 45 -9.20 -5.21 26.28
N PRO A 46 -10.21 -6.09 26.12
CA PRO A 46 -10.60 -7.03 27.16
C PRO A 46 -9.45 -8.02 27.48
N PRO A 47 -9.31 -8.50 28.73
CA PRO A 47 -8.09 -9.14 29.23
C PRO A 47 -7.80 -10.56 28.73
N ASP A 48 -8.39 -11.01 27.63
CA ASP A 48 -8.47 -12.45 27.30
C ASP A 48 -8.25 -12.82 25.82
N ALA A 49 -7.51 -11.99 25.09
CA ALA A 49 -6.84 -12.44 23.86
C ALA A 49 -5.40 -12.79 24.24
N GLY A 50 -5.10 -14.09 24.30
CA GLY A 50 -3.82 -14.61 24.73
C GLY A 50 -2.62 -13.97 24.02
N ASP A 51 -1.50 -13.95 24.75
CA ASP A 51 -0.10 -13.69 24.39
C ASP A 51 0.31 -13.87 22.90
N GLU A 52 -0.24 -13.04 22.02
CA GLU A 52 0.26 -12.76 20.67
C GLU A 52 0.40 -11.23 20.58
N GLY A 53 1.56 -10.73 21.02
CA GLY A 53 1.81 -9.30 21.25
C GLY A 53 1.52 -8.41 20.05
N ASP A 54 0.86 -7.27 20.31
CA ASP A 54 0.68 -6.08 19.47
C ASP A 54 0.18 -6.24 18.01
N ASP A 55 0.05 -7.46 17.49
CA ASP A 55 -0.38 -7.76 16.12
C ASP A 55 -1.91 -7.94 16.08
N ILE A 56 -2.63 -6.82 16.09
CA ILE A 56 -4.02 -6.83 15.59
C ILE A 56 -3.98 -7.21 14.11
N ASN A 57 -4.77 -8.21 13.72
CA ASN A 57 -4.95 -8.58 12.32
C ASN A 57 -5.76 -7.50 11.57
N SER A 58 -5.14 -6.34 11.30
CA SER A 58 -5.72 -5.29 10.45
C SER A 58 -5.47 -5.61 8.99
N PHE A 59 -6.54 -5.59 8.18
CA PHE A 59 -6.42 -5.72 6.72
C PHE A 59 -6.04 -4.39 6.07
N MET A 60 -6.33 -3.28 6.75
CA MET A 60 -6.10 -1.93 6.25
C MET A 60 -4.68 -1.40 6.53
N TYR A 61 -4.06 -1.75 7.66
CA TYR A 61 -2.79 -1.14 8.09
C TYR A 61 -1.77 -2.13 8.62
N GLN A 62 -0.50 -1.87 8.29
CA GLN A 62 0.65 -2.58 8.85
C GLN A 62 0.76 -2.32 10.36
N THR A 63 0.74 -3.37 11.16
CA THR A 63 0.97 -3.32 12.62
C THR A 63 2.45 -3.49 12.98
N VAL A 64 3.18 -4.22 12.14
CA VAL A 64 4.60 -4.55 12.34
C VAL A 64 5.46 -3.31 12.13
N GLY A 65 6.32 -3.01 13.11
CA GLY A 65 7.22 -1.87 13.03
C GLY A 65 6.55 -0.51 13.24
N HIS A 66 5.29 -0.46 13.68
CA HIS A 66 4.58 0.81 13.94
C HIS A 66 5.30 1.70 14.99
N SER A 67 6.13 1.11 15.84
CA SER A 67 6.95 1.81 16.84
C SER A 67 8.03 2.71 16.22
N ILE A 68 8.43 2.48 14.97
CA ILE A 68 9.41 3.32 14.26
C ILE A 68 8.76 4.55 13.61
N VAL A 69 7.45 4.52 13.34
CA VAL A 69 6.75 5.58 12.61
C VAL A 69 6.93 6.98 13.22
N PRO A 70 6.94 7.17 14.54
CA PRO A 70 7.25 8.46 15.16
C PRO A 70 8.58 9.08 14.73
N LEU A 71 9.58 8.28 14.35
CA LEU A 71 10.89 8.78 13.91
C LEU A 71 10.82 9.46 12.53
N TYR A 72 9.81 9.14 11.71
CA TYR A 72 9.67 9.77 10.39
C TYR A 72 9.30 11.25 10.44
N GLU A 73 8.65 11.72 11.51
CA GLU A 73 8.40 13.15 11.69
C GLU A 73 9.71 13.94 11.64
N GLN A 74 10.73 13.43 12.34
CA GLN A 74 12.05 14.04 12.39
C GLN A 74 12.83 13.83 11.10
N ALA A 75 12.79 12.62 10.54
CA ALA A 75 13.52 12.28 9.31
C ALA A 75 12.99 13.06 8.10
N LEU A 76 11.66 13.18 7.99
CA LEU A 76 10.99 13.83 6.86
C LEU A 76 10.70 15.32 7.12
N LYS A 77 10.86 15.81 8.35
CA LYS A 77 10.53 17.19 8.73
C LYS A 77 9.09 17.57 8.36
N LEU A 78 8.18 16.61 8.51
CA LEU A 78 6.75 16.76 8.25
C LEU A 78 5.98 16.39 9.52
N PRO A 79 5.00 17.21 9.95
CA PRO A 79 4.24 16.94 11.17
C PRO A 79 3.50 15.61 11.06
N LEU A 80 3.57 14.81 12.13
CA LEU A 80 2.96 13.48 12.16
C LEU A 80 1.71 13.45 13.05
N TYR A 81 0.61 12.99 12.47
CA TYR A 81 -0.65 12.78 13.17
C TYR A 81 -0.93 11.29 13.24
N ARG A 82 -1.15 10.79 14.46
CA ARG A 82 -1.42 9.38 14.73
C ARG A 82 -2.77 9.19 15.38
N GLN A 83 -3.46 8.11 15.04
CA GLN A 83 -4.76 7.76 15.61
C GLN A 83 -4.82 6.24 15.86
N PRO A 84 -5.25 5.79 17.05
CA PRO A 84 -5.47 4.37 17.28
C PRO A 84 -6.59 3.85 16.38
N ILE A 85 -6.43 2.64 15.86
CA ILE A 85 -7.49 1.90 15.18
C ILE A 85 -8.50 1.49 16.24
N LEU A 86 -9.72 2.02 16.10
CA LEU A 86 -10.90 1.61 16.83
C LEU A 86 -11.79 0.80 15.90
N GLY A 87 -12.38 -0.27 16.42
CA GLY A 87 -13.22 -1.18 15.64
C GLY A 87 -12.47 -2.36 15.04
N ALA A 88 -13.15 -3.11 14.18
CA ALA A 88 -12.62 -4.27 13.47
C ALA A 88 -12.94 -4.15 11.96
N ALA A 89 -12.37 -5.00 11.12
CA ALA A 89 -12.81 -5.10 9.72
C ALA A 89 -14.21 -5.71 9.66
N VAL A 90 -15.25 -4.85 9.62
CA VAL A 90 -16.67 -5.27 9.65
C VAL A 90 -17.17 -5.61 8.26
N ASN A 91 -16.79 -4.84 7.25
CA ASN A 91 -17.04 -5.17 5.87
C ASN A 91 -15.67 -5.47 5.23
N THR A 92 -15.49 -6.69 4.70
CA THR A 92 -14.28 -7.15 4.01
C THR A 92 -14.44 -7.20 2.48
N ASP A 93 -15.58 -6.72 1.95
CA ASP A 93 -15.86 -6.70 0.52
C ASP A 93 -14.95 -5.71 -0.22
N LYS A 94 -14.64 -6.05 -1.47
CA LYS A 94 -13.82 -5.21 -2.36
C LYS A 94 -14.53 -3.90 -2.72
N ASP A 95 -15.84 -3.97 -2.91
CA ASP A 95 -16.69 -2.83 -3.21
C ASP A 95 -17.28 -2.30 -1.91
N TYR A 96 -17.02 -1.01 -1.62
CA TYR A 96 -17.49 -0.39 -0.39
C TYR A 96 -18.60 0.62 -0.65
N HIS A 97 -19.76 0.35 -0.05
CA HIS A 97 -20.91 1.24 -0.03
C HIS A 97 -21.18 1.67 1.40
N HIS A 98 -21.25 2.99 1.64
CA HIS A 98 -21.56 3.54 2.94
C HIS A 98 -23.07 3.73 3.08
N ASP A 99 -23.69 3.11 4.08
CA ASP A 99 -25.06 3.43 4.48
C ASP A 99 -25.07 4.80 5.18
N ALA A 100 -25.51 5.82 4.46
CA ALA A 100 -25.46 7.20 4.88
C ALA A 100 -26.26 7.46 6.17
N ARG A 101 -25.58 7.57 7.30
CA ARG A 101 -26.09 8.31 8.47
C ARG A 101 -25.64 9.79 8.39
N PRO A 102 -26.53 10.76 8.63
CA PRO A 102 -26.23 12.17 8.43
C PRO A 102 -25.11 12.66 9.37
N GLN A 103 -24.09 13.29 8.79
CA GLN A 103 -22.95 13.91 9.50
C GLN A 103 -23.10 15.44 9.52
N PRO A 104 -22.59 16.14 10.56
CA PRO A 104 -22.66 17.59 10.63
C PRO A 104 -21.86 18.26 9.50
N PRO A 105 -22.35 19.38 8.96
CA PRO A 105 -21.74 20.02 7.79
C PRO A 105 -20.35 20.58 8.09
N VAL A 106 -19.40 20.25 7.23
CA VAL A 106 -18.11 20.93 7.13
C VAL A 106 -18.34 22.22 6.32
N SER A 107 -17.85 23.36 6.82
CA SER A 107 -17.95 24.65 6.14
C SER A 107 -17.16 24.61 4.82
N ALA A 108 -17.86 24.58 3.70
CA ALA A 108 -17.28 24.53 2.37
C ALA A 108 -16.87 25.92 1.87
N SER A 109 -15.65 26.02 1.30
CA SER A 109 -15.34 27.01 0.29
C SER A 109 -14.52 26.38 -0.83
N ALA A 110 -14.92 26.70 -2.07
CA ALA A 110 -14.40 26.31 -3.38
C ALA A 110 -14.84 24.93 -3.93
N SER A 111 -15.75 24.99 -4.90
CA SER A 111 -16.11 23.90 -5.79
C SER A 111 -14.91 23.53 -6.67
N VAL A 112 -14.29 22.37 -6.41
CA VAL A 112 -13.30 21.79 -7.33
C VAL A 112 -14.03 20.78 -8.21
N SER A 113 -14.03 21.05 -9.52
CA SER A 113 -14.52 20.10 -10.51
C SER A 113 -13.67 18.83 -10.46
N ALA A 114 -14.31 17.69 -10.23
CA ALA A 114 -13.69 16.37 -10.24
C ALA A 114 -13.24 16.03 -11.66
N ALA A 115 -12.04 16.47 -12.04
CA ALA A 115 -11.32 15.92 -13.16
C ALA A 115 -10.56 14.69 -12.65
N ALA A 116 -11.07 13.51 -12.96
CA ALA A 116 -10.27 12.28 -12.93
C ALA A 116 -9.12 12.45 -13.94
N SER A 117 -7.99 13.00 -13.50
CA SER A 117 -6.79 13.07 -14.33
C SER A 117 -6.12 11.70 -14.30
N SER A 118 -6.49 10.86 -15.25
CA SER A 118 -5.71 9.69 -15.66
C SER A 118 -4.45 10.16 -16.42
N SER A 119 -3.56 10.90 -15.75
CA SER A 119 -2.22 11.06 -16.29
C SER A 119 -1.46 9.76 -15.99
N ALA A 120 -1.17 8.98 -17.04
CA ALA A 120 -0.23 7.87 -16.95
C ALA A 120 1.02 8.32 -16.20
N PRO A 121 1.54 7.54 -15.24
CA PRO A 121 2.70 7.95 -14.47
C PRO A 121 3.86 8.12 -15.45
N ARG A 122 4.43 9.33 -15.52
CA ARG A 122 5.77 9.49 -16.07
C ARG A 122 6.70 8.68 -15.19
N GLN A 123 7.49 7.79 -15.79
CA GLN A 123 8.51 6.98 -15.14
C GLN A 123 9.49 7.86 -14.37
N VAL A 124 9.95 7.44 -13.19
CA VAL A 124 11.03 8.11 -12.44
C VAL A 124 12.30 8.00 -13.29
N ASP A 125 12.52 8.99 -14.16
CA ASP A 125 13.76 9.08 -14.92
C ASP A 125 14.89 9.40 -13.94
N ALA A 126 15.76 8.42 -13.74
CA ALA A 126 17.02 8.54 -13.02
C ALA A 126 17.92 9.55 -13.77
N ALA A 127 17.93 10.80 -13.30
CA ALA A 127 18.84 11.82 -13.79
C ALA A 127 19.85 12.21 -12.70
N ALA A 128 20.79 11.30 -12.41
CA ALA A 128 22.10 11.62 -11.86
C ALA A 128 23.09 10.45 -12.05
N ALA A 129 23.48 10.16 -13.30
CA ALA A 129 24.67 9.36 -13.58
C ALA A 129 25.28 9.78 -14.93
N LYS A 130 26.54 10.20 -14.93
CA LYS A 130 27.34 10.42 -16.14
C LYS A 130 28.75 9.88 -15.92
N LEU A 131 29.08 8.74 -16.53
CA LEU A 131 30.18 8.56 -17.52
C LEU A 131 30.44 7.06 -17.81
N THR A 132 30.31 6.70 -19.11
CA THR A 132 31.11 5.74 -19.94
C THR A 132 31.26 4.28 -19.48
N SER A 133 31.14 3.21 -20.28
CA SER A 133 31.15 2.96 -21.74
C SER A 133 30.88 1.43 -21.94
N ALA A 134 29.95 0.98 -22.80
CA ALA A 134 30.11 0.54 -24.20
C ALA A 134 30.20 -1.00 -24.44
N SER A 135 29.46 -1.46 -25.48
CA SER A 135 29.63 -2.70 -26.30
C SER A 135 29.25 -4.06 -25.67
N SER A 136 28.61 -5.08 -26.27
CA SER A 136 28.22 -5.53 -27.65
C SER A 136 27.17 -6.67 -27.49
N ALA A 137 26.03 -6.71 -28.21
CA ALA A 137 25.74 -7.34 -29.53
C ALA A 137 25.66 -8.89 -29.58
N ALA A 138 24.62 -9.39 -30.29
CA ALA A 138 24.43 -10.72 -30.96
C ALA A 138 24.00 -11.92 -30.06
N ASP A 139 23.10 -12.87 -30.37
CA ASP A 139 22.30 -13.32 -31.53
C ASP A 139 21.05 -14.10 -30.97
N ASP A 140 19.84 -14.01 -31.52
CA ASP A 140 19.20 -14.88 -32.54
C ASP A 140 19.33 -16.40 -32.30
N ASP A 141 18.21 -17.08 -32.01
CA ASP A 141 17.68 -18.16 -32.88
C ASP A 141 16.33 -18.70 -32.37
N SER A 142 15.62 -19.31 -33.31
CA SER A 142 14.23 -19.71 -33.35
C SER A 142 14.07 -21.24 -33.33
N ILE A 143 12.81 -21.70 -33.46
CA ILE A 143 12.36 -23.05 -33.91
C ILE A 143 11.83 -24.03 -32.84
N ALA A 144 10.49 -24.02 -32.75
CA ALA A 144 9.53 -25.09 -33.05
C ALA A 144 9.36 -26.36 -32.17
N ARG A 145 8.07 -26.52 -31.78
CA ARG A 145 7.18 -27.70 -31.89
C ARG A 145 7.65 -29.05 -31.30
N SER A 146 6.82 -29.57 -30.40
CA SER A 146 6.32 -30.95 -30.45
C SER A 146 5.03 -31.08 -29.63
N ALA A 147 3.98 -31.56 -30.29
CA ALA A 147 2.73 -31.98 -29.68
C ALA A 147 2.88 -33.40 -29.10
N ALA A 148 2.23 -33.68 -27.99
CA ALA A 148 1.83 -35.03 -27.61
C ALA A 148 0.56 -34.98 -26.75
N THR A 149 -0.50 -35.49 -27.35
CA THR A 149 -1.74 -35.99 -26.75
C THR A 149 -1.48 -36.92 -25.57
N ASN A 150 -2.28 -36.81 -24.50
CA ASN A 150 -2.89 -38.00 -23.93
C ASN A 150 -4.20 -37.71 -23.19
N THR A 151 -5.14 -38.63 -23.40
CA THR A 151 -6.51 -38.64 -22.91
C THR A 151 -6.64 -39.39 -21.59
N SER A 152 -7.70 -39.04 -20.84
CA SER A 152 -8.67 -39.96 -20.23
C SER A 152 -8.88 -39.86 -18.71
N ARG A 153 -10.19 -39.97 -18.38
CA ARG A 153 -10.85 -40.28 -17.09
C ARG A 153 -10.91 -39.11 -16.11
N GLY A 154 -12.06 -38.50 -15.80
CA GLY A 154 -13.43 -39.02 -15.71
C GLY A 154 -13.68 -39.52 -14.30
N HIS A 155 -14.14 -38.64 -13.41
CA HIS A 155 -14.92 -38.98 -12.21
C HIS A 155 -15.95 -37.88 -11.95
N ASP A 156 -17.16 -38.36 -11.77
CA ASP A 156 -18.45 -37.70 -11.70
C ASP A 156 -18.79 -37.44 -10.22
N HIS A 157 -19.18 -36.22 -9.88
CA HIS A 157 -19.78 -35.90 -8.58
C HIS A 157 -21.03 -35.06 -8.80
N GLY A 158 -22.19 -35.68 -8.59
CA GLY A 158 -23.50 -35.03 -8.55
C GLY A 158 -23.67 -34.12 -7.33
N PRO A 159 -24.70 -33.25 -7.34
CA PRO A 159 -24.88 -32.21 -6.34
C PRO A 159 -25.63 -32.74 -5.10
N GLY A 160 -25.04 -32.56 -3.92
CA GLY A 160 -25.70 -32.73 -2.62
C GLY A 160 -26.38 -31.42 -2.16
N PRO A 161 -27.44 -31.51 -1.34
CA PRO A 161 -28.29 -30.37 -0.99
C PRO A 161 -27.61 -29.43 0.01
N GLY A 162 -28.06 -28.18 -0.01
CA GLY A 162 -27.51 -27.11 0.83
C GLY A 162 -27.80 -27.29 2.31
N ASP A 163 -26.83 -26.85 3.11
CA ASP A 163 -27.04 -26.42 4.48
C ASP A 163 -26.74 -24.93 4.55
N ASP A 164 -27.85 -24.19 4.58
CA ASP A 164 -27.97 -22.81 5.01
C ASP A 164 -27.63 -22.76 6.51
N SER A 165 -26.43 -22.28 6.83
CA SER A 165 -26.10 -21.82 8.18
C SER A 165 -25.47 -20.44 8.06
N GLY A 166 -26.35 -19.45 7.94
CA GLY A 166 -26.01 -18.05 8.17
C GLY A 166 -25.44 -17.89 9.58
N ASP A 167 -24.12 -17.69 9.65
CA ASP A 167 -23.47 -17.18 10.84
C ASP A 167 -23.78 -15.68 10.95
N ALA A 168 -24.90 -15.39 11.62
CA ALA A 168 -25.25 -14.06 12.08
C ALA A 168 -24.38 -13.69 13.30
N GLY A 169 -23.10 -13.42 13.05
CA GLY A 169 -22.15 -12.85 14.02
C GLY A 169 -22.23 -11.33 14.06
N GLY A 170 -23.33 -10.78 14.58
CA GLY A 170 -23.49 -9.34 14.81
C GLY A 170 -22.62 -8.84 15.97
N GLY A 171 -21.46 -8.26 15.66
CA GLY A 171 -20.70 -7.39 16.55
C GLY A 171 -20.80 -5.94 16.06
N GLY A 172 -21.59 -5.10 16.75
CA GLY A 172 -21.82 -3.69 16.40
C GLY A 172 -20.63 -2.76 16.67
N GLY A 173 -19.46 -3.07 16.12
CA GLY A 173 -18.33 -2.16 16.03
C GLY A 173 -18.38 -1.33 14.75
N ASP A 174 -17.83 -0.12 14.76
CA ASP A 174 -17.57 0.61 13.52
C ASP A 174 -16.40 -0.06 12.76
N ASP A 175 -16.39 0.10 11.43
CA ASP A 175 -15.32 -0.42 10.57
C ASP A 175 -13.98 0.25 10.92
N GLU A 176 -12.86 -0.49 10.90
CA GLU A 176 -11.52 0.04 11.20
C GLU A 176 -11.16 1.29 10.37
N THR A 177 -11.73 1.40 9.17
CA THR A 177 -11.61 2.55 8.28
C THR A 177 -12.12 3.86 8.90
N GLU A 178 -13.17 3.81 9.75
CA GLU A 178 -13.78 5.01 10.31
C GLU A 178 -12.83 5.76 11.26
N SER A 179 -11.80 5.09 11.79
CA SER A 179 -10.71 5.72 12.53
C SER A 179 -9.92 6.73 11.70
N LEU A 180 -9.97 6.64 10.37
CA LEU A 180 -9.33 7.61 9.47
C LEU A 180 -10.02 8.98 9.47
N VAL A 181 -11.34 9.03 9.71
CA VAL A 181 -12.11 10.28 9.70
C VAL A 181 -11.68 11.26 10.81
N PRO A 182 -11.63 10.89 12.10
CA PRO A 182 -11.16 11.79 13.14
C PRO A 182 -9.67 12.14 12.98
N LEU A 183 -8.84 11.23 12.43
CA LEU A 183 -7.46 11.52 12.10
C LEU A 183 -7.35 12.66 11.08
N LEU A 184 -7.98 12.50 9.91
CA LEU A 184 -7.91 13.49 8.83
C LEU A 184 -8.56 14.81 9.22
N ARG A 185 -9.64 14.80 10.02
CA ARG A 185 -10.22 16.05 10.56
C ARG A 185 -9.24 16.83 11.42
N ARG A 186 -8.43 16.17 12.26
CA ARG A 186 -7.37 16.84 13.05
C ARG A 186 -6.28 17.41 12.15
N VAL A 187 -5.87 16.67 11.11
CA VAL A 187 -4.88 17.16 10.13
C VAL A 187 -5.43 18.40 9.42
N LEU A 188 -6.68 18.37 8.95
CA LEU A 188 -7.31 19.50 8.26
C LEU A 188 -7.48 20.73 9.15
N ALA A 189 -7.75 20.55 10.44
CA ALA A 189 -7.82 21.65 11.39
C ALA A 189 -6.47 22.37 11.54
N ALA A 190 -5.36 21.62 11.51
CA ALA A 190 -3.99 22.17 11.60
C ALA A 190 -3.43 22.62 10.24
N HIS A 191 -3.90 22.03 9.14
CA HIS A 191 -3.48 22.32 7.76
C HIS A 191 -4.70 22.62 6.88
N PRO A 192 -5.34 23.81 7.00
CA PRO A 192 -6.58 24.12 6.28
C PRO A 192 -6.45 24.15 4.75
N SER A 193 -5.23 24.26 4.23
CA SER A 193 -4.96 24.22 2.79
C SER A 193 -4.85 22.80 2.22
N ALA A 194 -4.81 21.76 3.07
CA ALA A 194 -4.73 20.38 2.62
C ALA A 194 -6.00 20.00 1.84
N ASN A 195 -5.80 19.41 0.66
CA ASN A 195 -6.88 19.10 -0.28
C ASN A 195 -6.75 17.73 -0.95
N ALA A 196 -5.76 16.93 -0.54
CA ALA A 196 -5.51 15.61 -1.11
C ALA A 196 -4.94 14.65 -0.07
N VAL A 197 -5.11 13.36 -0.30
CA VAL A 197 -4.55 12.27 0.52
C VAL A 197 -3.85 11.28 -0.41
N CYS A 198 -2.60 10.93 -0.15
CA CYS A 198 -1.94 9.83 -0.86
C CYS A 198 -1.85 8.55 -0.03
N THR A 199 -1.93 7.41 -0.71
CA THR A 199 -1.81 6.07 -0.11
C THR A 199 -0.81 5.21 -0.88
N GLY A 200 -0.19 4.27 -0.17
CA GLY A 200 0.74 3.28 -0.73
C GLY A 200 0.10 2.00 -1.25
N ALA A 201 -1.24 1.87 -1.27
CA ALA A 201 -1.90 0.65 -1.74
C ALA A 201 -1.55 0.31 -3.20
N ILE A 202 -1.03 -0.90 -3.45
CA ILE A 202 -0.63 -1.34 -4.79
C ILE A 202 -1.73 -2.13 -5.49
N LEU A 203 -2.14 -3.29 -4.97
CA LEU A 203 -3.15 -4.15 -5.60
C LEU A 203 -4.43 -4.25 -4.77
N SER A 204 -4.36 -3.96 -3.47
CA SER A 204 -5.52 -4.03 -2.59
C SER A 204 -6.64 -3.04 -2.99
N THR A 205 -7.67 -3.56 -3.66
CA THR A 205 -8.91 -2.81 -3.92
C THR A 205 -9.57 -2.40 -2.61
N TYR A 206 -9.53 -3.26 -1.60
CA TYR A 206 -10.06 -2.99 -0.27
C TYR A 206 -9.49 -1.70 0.31
N GLN A 207 -8.16 -1.62 0.42
CA GLN A 207 -7.50 -0.45 0.98
C GLN A 207 -7.78 0.82 0.17
N ARG A 208 -7.78 0.71 -1.16
CA ARG A 208 -8.08 1.86 -2.03
C ARG A 208 -9.50 2.38 -1.82
N THR A 209 -10.53 1.54 -1.91
CA THR A 209 -11.94 1.99 -1.88
C THR A 209 -12.30 2.59 -0.53
N ARG A 210 -11.69 2.12 0.56
CA ARG A 210 -11.83 2.69 1.91
C ARG A 210 -11.25 4.08 2.05
N VAL A 211 -10.03 4.29 1.57
CA VAL A 211 -9.41 5.63 1.56
C VAL A 211 -10.21 6.58 0.66
N GLU A 212 -10.65 6.13 -0.52
CA GLU A 212 -11.46 6.93 -1.45
C GLU A 212 -12.80 7.34 -0.83
N SER A 213 -13.50 6.42 -0.15
CA SER A 213 -14.76 6.70 0.56
C SER A 213 -14.58 7.79 1.62
N VAL A 214 -13.54 7.69 2.44
CA VAL A 214 -13.23 8.71 3.46
C VAL A 214 -12.86 10.05 2.81
N CYS A 215 -12.05 10.04 1.74
CA CYS A 215 -11.67 11.25 1.01
C CYS A 215 -12.90 11.96 0.43
N ALA A 216 -13.82 11.23 -0.19
CA ALA A 216 -15.06 11.77 -0.74
C ALA A 216 -15.91 12.47 0.34
N ARG A 217 -16.03 11.88 1.53
CA ARG A 217 -16.77 12.46 2.67
C ARG A 217 -16.12 13.71 3.24
N LEU A 218 -14.81 13.88 3.08
CA LEU A 218 -14.04 15.02 3.59
C LEU A 218 -13.70 16.07 2.52
N GLY A 219 -14.13 15.86 1.27
CA GLY A 219 -13.81 16.76 0.16
C GLY A 219 -12.33 16.76 -0.24
N LEU A 220 -11.63 15.63 -0.04
CA LEU A 220 -10.22 15.46 -0.38
C LEU A 220 -10.07 14.69 -1.69
N VAL A 221 -9.02 15.00 -2.45
CA VAL A 221 -8.64 14.23 -3.65
C VAL A 221 -7.82 12.99 -3.23
N PRO A 222 -8.29 11.76 -3.50
CA PRO A 222 -7.49 10.55 -3.25
C PRO A 222 -6.41 10.38 -4.35
N LEU A 223 -5.17 10.14 -3.94
CA LEU A 223 -4.03 9.89 -4.81
C LEU A 223 -3.50 8.46 -4.59
N GLY A 224 -3.80 7.57 -5.53
CA GLY A 224 -3.35 6.18 -5.53
C GLY A 224 -2.29 5.90 -6.60
N TYR A 225 -1.13 6.55 -6.53
CA TYR A 225 -0.09 6.44 -7.59
C TYR A 225 0.46 5.03 -7.79
N LEU A 226 0.42 4.20 -6.76
CA LEU A 226 0.91 2.83 -6.81
C LEU A 226 -0.18 1.83 -7.16
N TRP A 227 -1.44 2.27 -7.27
CA TRP A 227 -2.54 1.35 -7.54
C TRP A 227 -2.40 0.74 -8.94
N GLN A 228 -2.46 -0.60 -9.00
CA GLN A 228 -2.18 -1.41 -10.18
C GLN A 228 -0.78 -1.23 -10.78
N TYR A 229 0.24 -0.78 -10.02
CA TYR A 229 1.59 -0.52 -10.55
C TYR A 229 2.17 -1.65 -11.43
N PRO A 230 2.07 -2.95 -11.06
CA PRO A 230 2.55 -4.04 -11.91
C PRO A 230 1.85 -4.12 -13.29
N ALA A 231 0.60 -3.67 -13.34
CA ALA A 231 -0.24 -3.62 -14.52
C ALA A 231 -0.18 -2.25 -15.23
N LEU A 232 0.80 -1.39 -14.93
CA LEU A 232 1.05 -0.16 -15.69
C LEU A 232 2.24 -0.34 -16.65
N PRO A 233 2.24 0.31 -17.84
CA PRO A 233 3.39 0.30 -18.73
C PRO A 233 4.70 0.70 -18.02
N PRO A 234 5.84 0.00 -18.25
CA PRO A 234 6.08 -1.03 -19.26
C PRO A 234 5.73 -2.47 -18.84
N TYR A 235 4.86 -2.67 -17.84
CA TYR A 235 4.34 -3.98 -17.39
C TYR A 235 5.43 -4.96 -16.99
N ARG A 236 6.47 -4.45 -16.31
CA ARG A 236 7.60 -5.27 -15.89
C ARG A 236 7.37 -5.77 -14.47
N ASP A 237 7.47 -7.08 -14.30
CA ASP A 237 7.49 -7.71 -12.99
C ASP A 237 8.59 -7.08 -12.11
N ALA A 238 8.32 -6.89 -10.82
CA ALA A 238 9.18 -6.23 -9.84
C ALA A 238 9.66 -4.81 -10.19
N GLN A 239 9.07 -4.13 -11.18
CA GLN A 239 9.52 -2.80 -11.60
C GLN A 239 9.46 -1.79 -10.45
N LEU A 240 8.44 -1.88 -9.59
CA LEU A 240 8.32 -1.01 -8.43
C LEU A 240 9.55 -1.10 -7.50
N LEU A 241 10.04 -2.31 -7.21
CA LEU A 241 11.24 -2.48 -6.38
C LEU A 241 12.50 -1.93 -7.06
N ARG A 242 12.59 -2.05 -8.39
CA ARG A 242 13.69 -1.43 -9.14
C ARG A 242 13.62 0.09 -9.12
N ASP A 243 12.42 0.66 -9.21
CA ASP A 243 12.22 2.10 -9.14
C ASP A 243 12.55 2.62 -7.73
N MET A 244 12.23 1.87 -6.68
CA MET A 244 12.68 2.13 -5.31
C MET A 244 14.21 2.09 -5.19
N ALA A 245 14.87 1.09 -5.80
CA ALA A 245 16.32 1.00 -5.85
C ALA A 245 16.95 2.20 -6.57
N ALA A 246 16.35 2.63 -7.69
CA ALA A 246 16.84 3.73 -8.52
C ALA A 246 16.82 5.08 -7.79
N VAL A 247 15.91 5.25 -6.83
CA VAL A 247 15.86 6.46 -5.98
C VAL A 247 16.58 6.26 -4.65
N ALA A 248 17.30 5.14 -4.48
CA ALA A 248 18.01 4.77 -3.26
C ALA A 248 17.10 4.67 -2.01
N GLN A 249 15.84 4.26 -2.18
CA GLN A 249 15.00 3.93 -1.03
C GLN A 249 15.51 2.64 -0.37
N ASP A 250 15.84 2.73 0.92
CA ASP A 250 16.26 1.60 1.73
C ASP A 250 15.10 1.13 2.60
N ALA A 251 14.48 0.02 2.19
CA ALA A 251 13.41 -0.61 2.95
C ALA A 251 13.80 -2.05 3.31
N ARG A 252 13.81 -2.33 4.61
CA ARG A 252 14.29 -3.57 5.20
C ARG A 252 13.13 -4.52 5.44
N ILE A 253 13.28 -5.78 5.04
CA ILE A 253 12.30 -6.82 5.34
C ILE A 253 12.32 -7.12 6.85
N VAL A 254 11.18 -7.00 7.53
CA VAL A 254 11.06 -7.15 9.00
C VAL A 254 10.16 -8.31 9.43
N LYS A 255 9.31 -8.81 8.53
CA LYS A 255 8.49 -10.01 8.73
C LYS A 255 8.47 -10.79 7.41
N VAL A 256 8.40 -12.11 7.51
CA VAL A 256 8.14 -13.02 6.38
C VAL A 256 7.04 -13.99 6.81
N ALA A 257 6.08 -14.25 5.93
CA ALA A 257 4.92 -15.10 6.22
C ALA A 257 4.50 -15.97 5.00
N SER A 258 5.48 -16.34 4.16
CA SER A 258 5.25 -17.21 2.99
C SER A 258 6.19 -18.41 3.01
N GLY A 259 5.71 -19.58 2.59
CA GLY A 259 6.51 -20.82 2.56
C GLY A 259 7.75 -20.76 1.66
N GLY A 260 7.87 -19.75 0.80
CA GLY A 260 9.06 -19.49 -0.01
C GLY A 260 10.11 -18.57 0.62
N LEU A 261 9.82 -17.98 1.78
CA LEU A 261 10.67 -16.99 2.44
C LEU A 261 11.07 -17.48 3.83
N ASP A 262 12.36 -17.35 4.16
CA ASP A 262 12.92 -17.74 5.46
C ASP A 262 13.54 -16.54 6.19
N ALA A 263 14.06 -16.78 7.41
CA ALA A 263 14.70 -15.77 8.23
C ALA A 263 15.93 -15.12 7.56
N GLY A 264 16.51 -15.73 6.51
CA GLY A 264 17.62 -15.18 5.74
C GLY A 264 17.26 -13.94 4.92
N PHE A 265 15.98 -13.64 4.75
CA PHE A 265 15.48 -12.39 4.13
C PHE A 265 15.43 -11.22 5.11
N LEU A 266 15.35 -11.49 6.41
CA LEU A 266 15.21 -10.45 7.42
C LEU A 266 16.38 -9.47 7.36
N TRP A 267 16.07 -8.20 7.51
CA TRP A 267 16.99 -7.06 7.45
C TRP A 267 17.70 -6.85 6.10
N ARG A 268 17.36 -7.61 5.06
CA ARG A 268 17.82 -7.30 3.71
C ARG A 268 17.03 -6.13 3.14
N ASN A 269 17.68 -5.30 2.32
CA ASN A 269 16.98 -4.30 1.54
C ASN A 269 16.16 -5.01 0.45
N VAL A 270 14.84 -4.81 0.50
CA VAL A 270 13.87 -5.43 -0.42
C VAL A 270 14.14 -5.08 -1.89
N ALA A 271 14.74 -3.91 -2.14
CA ALA A 271 15.01 -3.39 -3.47
C ALA A 271 16.38 -3.83 -4.03
N GLU A 272 17.21 -4.54 -3.25
CA GLU A 272 18.49 -5.07 -3.72
C GLU A 272 18.27 -6.11 -4.82
N ASP A 273 19.02 -6.03 -5.93
CA ASP A 273 18.87 -6.92 -7.10
C ASP A 273 18.88 -8.41 -6.73
N ARG A 274 19.78 -8.80 -5.82
CA ARG A 274 19.87 -10.17 -5.33
C ARG A 274 18.61 -10.58 -4.57
N VAL A 275 18.04 -9.69 -3.77
CA VAL A 275 16.83 -9.92 -2.98
C VAL A 275 15.61 -10.02 -3.89
N VAL A 276 15.47 -9.09 -4.84
CA VAL A 276 14.41 -9.13 -5.85
C VAL A 276 14.44 -10.44 -6.64
N LEU A 277 15.63 -10.93 -7.00
CA LEU A 277 15.77 -12.22 -7.69
C LEU A 277 15.32 -13.40 -6.80
N MET A 278 15.64 -13.37 -5.50
CA MET A 278 15.20 -14.40 -4.55
C MET A 278 13.68 -14.35 -4.34
N LEU A 279 13.10 -13.16 -4.17
CA LEU A 279 11.65 -12.95 -4.04
C LEU A 279 10.90 -13.47 -5.27
N ARG A 280 11.41 -13.21 -6.48
CA ARG A 280 10.85 -13.76 -7.72
C ARG A 280 10.84 -15.28 -7.76
N ARG A 281 11.92 -15.92 -7.31
CA ARG A 281 11.99 -17.39 -7.24
C ARG A 281 11.01 -17.95 -6.22
N ALA A 282 10.87 -17.30 -5.07
CA ALA A 282 9.89 -17.67 -4.05
C ALA A 282 8.45 -17.51 -4.58
N ALA A 283 8.15 -16.36 -5.20
CA ALA A 283 6.84 -16.07 -5.78
C ALA A 283 6.48 -17.02 -6.93
N ALA A 284 7.43 -17.39 -7.79
CA ALA A 284 7.18 -18.36 -8.86
C ALA A 284 6.81 -19.76 -8.33
N ARG A 285 7.23 -20.10 -7.10
CA ARG A 285 6.99 -21.41 -6.50
C ARG A 285 5.74 -21.45 -5.63
N PHE A 286 5.41 -20.34 -4.96
CA PHE A 286 4.39 -20.30 -3.91
C PHE A 286 3.55 -19.01 -3.87
N GLY A 287 3.78 -18.05 -4.77
CA GLY A 287 3.18 -16.71 -4.72
C GLY A 287 2.05 -16.48 -5.71
N GLY A 288 1.14 -15.59 -5.34
CA GLY A 288 0.10 -15.05 -6.22
C GLY A 288 0.52 -13.77 -6.95
N GLU A 289 -0.45 -13.11 -7.57
CA GLU A 289 -0.26 -11.78 -8.17
C GLU A 289 0.23 -10.78 -7.11
N GLY A 290 1.32 -10.06 -7.40
CA GLY A 290 1.89 -9.09 -6.45
C GLY A 290 2.74 -9.67 -5.33
N ALA A 291 2.92 -10.99 -5.24
CA ALA A 291 3.71 -11.63 -4.18
C ALA A 291 5.17 -11.14 -4.10
N VAL A 292 5.76 -10.80 -5.25
CA VAL A 292 7.11 -10.19 -5.30
C VAL A 292 7.15 -8.84 -4.59
N LEU A 293 6.02 -8.14 -4.51
CA LEU A 293 5.86 -6.86 -3.83
C LEU A 293 5.33 -6.99 -2.40
N GLY A 294 5.03 -8.20 -1.93
CA GLY A 294 4.50 -8.45 -0.58
C GLY A 294 3.00 -8.19 -0.41
N GLU A 295 2.24 -8.05 -1.52
CA GLU A 295 0.81 -7.71 -1.46
C GLU A 295 -0.07 -8.79 -0.82
N GLY A 296 0.35 -10.06 -0.82
CA GLY A 296 -0.34 -11.16 -0.15
C GLY A 296 0.07 -11.32 1.31
N GLY A 297 0.78 -10.35 1.87
CA GLY A 297 1.36 -10.44 3.23
C GLY A 297 2.59 -11.34 3.28
N GLU A 298 3.23 -11.66 2.15
CA GLU A 298 4.39 -12.54 2.10
C GLU A 298 5.54 -12.00 2.95
N PHE A 299 5.69 -10.68 3.00
CA PHE A 299 6.65 -10.00 3.84
C PHE A 299 6.21 -8.57 4.18
N GLU A 300 6.67 -8.07 5.32
CA GLU A 300 6.50 -6.67 5.72
C GLU A 300 7.84 -5.94 5.66
N THR A 301 7.80 -4.62 5.44
CA THR A 301 9.01 -3.80 5.36
C THR A 301 8.96 -2.60 6.29
N VAL A 302 10.14 -2.08 6.65
CA VAL A 302 10.32 -0.77 7.27
C VAL A 302 11.31 0.03 6.43
N ALA A 303 10.93 1.25 6.02
CA ALA A 303 11.83 2.18 5.36
C ALA A 303 12.80 2.80 6.37
N VAL A 304 14.10 2.61 6.20
CA VAL A 304 15.13 3.10 7.14
C VAL A 304 15.93 4.26 6.58
N ASP A 305 15.96 4.40 5.25
CA ASP A 305 16.62 5.51 4.56
C ASP A 305 15.98 5.72 3.18
N GLY A 306 16.25 6.85 2.54
CA GLY A 306 15.74 7.13 1.21
C GLY A 306 16.00 8.56 0.75
N PRO A 307 15.51 8.92 -0.44
CA PRO A 307 15.65 10.28 -0.94
C PRO A 307 14.89 11.22 -0.02
N GLY A 308 15.55 12.30 0.40
CA GLY A 308 14.94 13.30 1.25
C GLY A 308 13.68 13.91 0.61
N CYS A 309 12.68 14.21 1.43
CA CYS A 309 11.46 14.92 1.02
C CYS A 309 11.65 16.43 0.92
N ASN A 310 12.84 16.95 1.23
CA ASN A 310 13.17 18.37 1.08
C ASN A 310 13.56 18.67 -0.37
N LYS A 311 12.86 19.64 -0.97
CA LYS A 311 13.33 20.33 -2.17
C LYS A 311 14.63 21.06 -1.80
N ALA A 312 15.72 20.68 -2.47
CA ALA A 312 16.96 21.47 -2.47
C ALA A 312 16.72 22.88 -3.01
#